data_AF-A0AA43FEN7-F1
#
_entry.id   AF-A0AA43FEN7-F1
#
_cell.length_a   1.000
_cell.length_b   1.000
_cell.length_c   1.000
_cell.angle_alpha   90.00
_cell.angle_beta   90.00
_cell.angle_gamma   90.00
#
_symmetry.space_group_name_H-M   'P 1'
#
loop_
_entity.id
_entity.type
_entity.pdbx_description
1 polymer ?
#
loop_
_entity_poly.entity_id
_entity_poly.type
_entity_poly.pdbx_seq_one_letter_code
_entity_poly.pdbx_strand_id
1 'polypeptide(L)'
;SEQFEQLSGGRYRFSDDGDFNILDLNAAEQVRKSSTLSGGETFLASLALALALAEMVSRGSGRLDSFFLDEGFGSLDAEHLDLAMAGIESLVAGHEERLVVIVSHVPDMKDRIEDLLVLGKDPATGATIVVGA
;
A
#
# COMPACT_ATOMS: atom_id res chain seq x y z
N SER A 1 10.49 -9.97 -3.90
CA SER A 1 9.90 -9.77 -2.56
C SER A 1 8.59 -10.55 -2.49
N GLU A 2 8.38 -11.30 -1.41
CA GLU A 2 7.16 -12.08 -1.16
C GLU A 2 5.93 -11.17 -1.00
N GLN A 3 6.13 -9.93 -0.51
CA GLN A 3 5.07 -8.95 -0.34
C GLN A 3 4.38 -8.60 -1.67
N PHE A 4 5.13 -8.44 -2.77
CA PHE A 4 4.51 -8.07 -4.05
C PHE A 4 3.68 -9.20 -4.64
N GLU A 5 4.11 -10.44 -4.43
CA GLU A 5 3.37 -11.63 -4.82
C GLU A 5 2.07 -11.74 -4.03
N GLN A 6 2.13 -11.57 -2.71
CA GLN A 6 0.93 -11.58 -1.88
C GLN A 6 -0.05 -10.47 -2.26
N LEU A 7 0.44 -9.24 -2.45
CA LEU A 7 -0.39 -8.08 -2.79
C LEU A 7 -0.99 -8.14 -4.20
N SER A 8 -0.38 -8.88 -5.12
CA SER A 8 -0.88 -9.09 -6.49
C SER A 8 -1.68 -10.38 -6.66
N GLY A 9 -2.09 -11.02 -5.55
CA GLY A 9 -2.86 -12.28 -5.61
C GLY A 9 -2.06 -13.44 -6.21
N GLY A 10 -0.74 -13.44 -6.05
CA GLY A 10 0.16 -14.45 -6.61
C GLY A 10 0.57 -14.22 -8.06
N ARG A 11 0.27 -13.05 -8.64
CA ARG A 11 0.54 -12.79 -10.06
C ARG A 11 1.95 -12.29 -10.34
N TYR A 12 2.50 -11.44 -9.48
CA TYR A 12 3.72 -10.70 -9.78
C TYR A 12 4.80 -10.85 -8.72
N ARG A 13 6.05 -10.95 -9.16
CA ARG A 13 7.23 -10.85 -8.30
C ARG A 13 8.24 -9.89 -8.92
N PHE A 14 9.07 -9.26 -8.08
CA PHE A 14 10.27 -8.58 -8.60
C PHE A 14 11.29 -9.61 -9.07
N SER A 15 11.88 -9.36 -10.24
CA SER A 15 13.04 -10.06 -10.77
C SER A 15 14.28 -9.77 -9.91
N ASP A 16 15.20 -10.71 -9.87
CA ASP A 16 16.47 -10.60 -9.13
C ASP A 16 17.58 -9.93 -9.97
N ASP A 17 17.22 -9.23 -11.05
CA ASP A 17 18.15 -8.57 -11.97
C ASP A 17 18.63 -7.19 -11.51
N GLY A 18 18.08 -6.66 -10.40
CA GLY A 18 18.45 -5.35 -9.85
C GLY A 18 17.79 -4.16 -10.55
N ASP A 19 17.04 -4.39 -11.63
CA ASP A 19 16.34 -3.35 -12.41
C ASP A 19 14.84 -3.26 -12.04
N PHE A 20 14.42 -3.97 -10.98
CA PHE A 20 13.01 -4.10 -10.57
C PHE A 20 12.09 -4.52 -11.73
N ASN A 21 12.59 -5.35 -12.65
CA ASN A 21 11.71 -5.96 -13.64
C ASN A 21 10.71 -6.88 -12.94
N ILE A 22 9.61 -7.15 -13.63
CA ILE A 22 8.47 -7.90 -13.08
C ILE A 22 8.44 -9.28 -13.69
N LEU A 23 8.42 -10.29 -12.83
CA LEU A 23 8.13 -11.67 -13.19
C LEU A 23 6.61 -11.87 -13.15
N ASP A 24 6.00 -12.15 -14.31
CA ASP A 24 4.56 -12.46 -14.42
C ASP A 24 4.35 -13.98 -14.28
N LEU A 25 3.93 -14.40 -13.10
CA LEU A 25 3.77 -15.80 -12.72
C LEU A 25 2.61 -16.47 -13.48
N ASN A 26 1.63 -15.68 -13.94
CA ASN A 26 0.53 -16.17 -14.76
C ASN A 26 0.90 -16.29 -16.25
N ALA A 27 2.02 -15.71 -16.65
CA ALA A 27 2.53 -15.73 -18.03
C ALA A 27 3.82 -16.56 -18.15
N ALA A 28 3.86 -17.72 -17.49
CA ALA A 28 5.02 -18.63 -17.48
C ALA A 28 6.33 -17.95 -17.05
N GLU A 29 6.25 -17.13 -16.00
CA GLU A 29 7.40 -16.40 -15.43
C GLU A 29 8.06 -15.46 -16.45
N GLN A 30 7.26 -14.86 -17.35
CA GLN A 30 7.78 -13.88 -18.28
C GLN A 30 8.31 -12.65 -17.55
N VAL A 31 9.56 -12.28 -17.83
CA VAL A 31 10.16 -11.03 -17.35
C VAL A 31 9.68 -9.86 -18.21
N ARG A 32 9.09 -8.87 -17.56
CA ARG A 32 8.55 -7.66 -18.17
C ARG A 32 9.17 -6.44 -17.50
N LYS A 33 9.31 -5.34 -18.26
CA LYS A 33 9.73 -4.06 -17.68
C LYS A 33 8.65 -3.54 -16.73
N SER A 34 9.05 -2.97 -15.60
CA SER A 34 8.15 -2.31 -14.64
C SER A 34 7.31 -1.21 -15.28
N SER A 35 7.83 -0.54 -16.31
CA SER A 35 7.10 0.46 -17.11
C SER A 35 5.88 -0.09 -17.87
N THR A 36 5.69 -1.41 -17.90
CA THR A 36 4.52 -2.06 -18.55
C THR A 36 3.40 -2.38 -17.58
N LEU A 37 3.57 -2.08 -16.28
CA LEU A 37 2.53 -2.19 -15.28
C LEU A 37 1.46 -1.11 -15.50
N SER A 38 0.21 -1.46 -15.20
CA SER A 38 -0.88 -0.50 -15.06
C SER A 38 -0.69 0.39 -13.83
N GLY A 39 -1.53 1.42 -13.67
CA GLY A 39 -1.49 2.31 -12.51
C GLY A 39 -1.65 1.56 -11.18
N GLY A 40 -2.66 0.69 -11.07
CA GLY A 40 -2.89 -0.13 -9.87
C GLY A 40 -1.75 -1.10 -9.58
N GLU A 41 -1.22 -1.77 -10.61
CA GLU A 41 -0.08 -2.67 -10.46
C GLU A 41 1.20 -1.94 -10.02
N THR A 42 1.42 -0.73 -10.54
CA THR A 42 2.53 0.13 -10.12
C THR A 42 2.39 0.55 -8.66
N PHE A 43 1.15 0.86 -8.22
CA PHE A 43 0.87 1.17 -6.83
C PHE A 43 1.14 -0.02 -5.91
N LEU A 44 0.66 -1.22 -6.27
CA LEU A 44 0.95 -2.45 -5.50
C LEU A 44 2.45 -2.76 -5.44
N ALA A 45 3.18 -2.58 -6.54
CA ALA A 45 4.62 -2.77 -6.56
C ALA A 45 5.32 -1.79 -5.61
N SER A 46 4.92 -0.51 -5.66
CA SER A 46 5.46 0.53 -4.79
C SER A 46 5.15 0.24 -3.32
N LEU A 47 3.91 -0.14 -3.00
CA LEU A 47 3.48 -0.51 -1.66
C LEU A 47 4.26 -1.73 -1.15
N ALA A 48 4.39 -2.79 -1.95
CA ALA A 48 5.16 -3.99 -1.59
C ALA A 48 6.61 -3.66 -1.22
N LEU A 49 7.26 -2.80 -2.01
CA LEU A 49 8.61 -2.35 -1.74
C LEU A 49 8.68 -1.54 -0.44
N ALA A 50 7.73 -0.64 -0.23
CA ALA A 50 7.66 0.17 0.98
C ALA A 50 7.46 -0.68 2.24
N LEU A 51 6.57 -1.67 2.20
CA LEU A 51 6.33 -2.61 3.30
C LEU A 51 7.58 -3.45 3.59
N ALA A 52 8.24 -3.98 2.55
CA ALA A 52 9.46 -4.77 2.68
C ALA A 52 10.61 -3.94 3.28
N LEU A 53 10.76 -2.68 2.86
CA LEU A 53 11.74 -1.74 3.42
C LEU A 53 11.44 -1.43 4.89
N ALA A 54 10.17 -1.18 5.23
CA ALA A 54 9.76 -0.90 6.59
C ALA A 54 10.05 -2.09 7.53
N GLU A 55 9.79 -3.30 7.06
CA GLU A 55 10.12 -4.53 7.76
C GLU A 55 11.64 -4.71 7.93
N MET A 56 12.42 -4.48 6.88
CA MET A 56 13.88 -4.57 6.91
C MET A 56 14.50 -3.60 7.93
N VAL A 57 14.07 -2.33 7.94
CA VAL A 57 14.56 -1.32 8.89
C VAL A 57 14.31 -1.76 10.33
N SER A 58 13.13 -2.34 10.57
CA SER A 58 12.69 -2.71 11.92
C SER A 58 13.41 -3.94 12.47
N ARG A 59 13.84 -4.86 11.59
CA ARG A 59 14.74 -5.97 11.95
C ARG A 59 16.17 -5.50 12.25
N GLY A 60 16.60 -4.38 11.65
CA GLY A 60 17.98 -3.89 11.68
C GLY A 60 18.36 -3.03 12.90
N SER A 61 17.54 -2.98 13.95
CA SER A 61 17.65 -2.05 15.11
C SER A 61 17.28 -0.59 14.79
N GLY A 62 16.84 -0.29 13.56
CA GLY A 62 16.26 0.99 13.21
C GLY A 62 14.83 1.08 13.70
N ARG A 63 14.44 2.22 14.27
CA ARG A 63 13.05 2.48 14.68
C ARG A 63 12.35 3.25 13.58
N LEU A 64 11.23 2.72 13.10
CA LEU A 64 10.39 3.36 12.10
C LEU A 64 9.06 3.72 12.78
N ASP A 65 9.01 4.95 13.30
CA ASP A 65 7.92 5.45 14.15
C ASP A 65 6.64 5.70 13.37
N SER A 66 6.76 6.22 12.16
CA SER A 66 5.62 6.65 11.35
C SER A 66 5.82 6.36 9.88
N PHE A 67 4.75 5.89 9.23
CA PHE A 67 4.71 5.62 7.81
C PHE A 67 3.47 6.28 7.21
N PHE A 68 3.65 7.08 6.16
CA PHE A 68 2.56 7.81 5.51
C PHE A 68 2.33 7.22 4.12
N LEU A 69 1.10 6.77 3.88
CA LEU A 69 0.64 6.26 2.60
C LEU A 69 -0.33 7.27 2.01
N ASP A 70 0.12 7.94 0.95
CA ASP A 70 -0.69 8.89 0.21
C ASP A 70 -1.36 8.19 -0.99
N GLU A 71 -2.29 8.89 -1.64
CA GLU A 71 -3.18 8.44 -2.70
C GLU A 71 -2.66 7.32 -3.64
N GLY A 72 -3.56 6.46 -4.09
CA GLY A 72 -3.26 5.40 -5.07
C GLY A 72 -4.16 4.18 -4.95
N PHE A 73 -4.82 4.02 -3.79
CA PHE A 73 -5.81 2.98 -3.52
C PHE A 73 -7.01 3.01 -4.48
N GLY A 74 -7.41 4.19 -4.97
CA GLY A 74 -8.53 4.32 -5.93
C GLY A 74 -8.25 3.75 -7.32
N SER A 75 -7.01 3.36 -7.61
CA SER A 75 -6.64 2.68 -8.86
C SER A 75 -6.69 1.14 -8.76
N LEU A 76 -6.97 0.62 -7.56
CA LEU A 76 -7.10 -0.81 -7.30
C LEU A 76 -8.55 -1.26 -7.50
N ASP A 77 -8.72 -2.49 -7.96
CA ASP A 77 -10.00 -3.18 -7.81
C ASP A 77 -10.19 -3.64 -6.35
N ALA A 78 -11.40 -4.12 -6.04
CA ALA A 78 -11.76 -4.50 -4.67
C ALA A 78 -10.86 -5.61 -4.10
N GLU A 79 -10.47 -6.60 -4.92
CA GLU A 79 -9.63 -7.71 -4.48
C GLU A 79 -8.21 -7.23 -4.11
N HIS A 80 -7.60 -6.42 -4.98
CA HIS A 80 -6.27 -5.87 -4.72
C HIS A 80 -6.28 -4.83 -3.59
N LEU A 81 -7.36 -4.05 -3.44
CA LEU A 81 -7.53 -3.16 -2.30
C LEU A 81 -7.57 -3.96 -1.00
N ASP A 82 -8.28 -5.09 -0.99
CA ASP A 82 -8.40 -5.92 0.19
C ASP A 82 -7.06 -6.52 0.62
N LEU A 83 -6.28 -7.00 -0.35
CA LEU A 83 -4.91 -7.49 -0.13
C LEU A 83 -3.98 -6.38 0.36
N ALA A 84 -4.05 -5.19 -0.23
CA ALA A 84 -3.27 -4.02 0.19
C ALA A 84 -3.52 -3.65 1.65
N MET A 85 -4.79 -3.56 2.04
CA MET A 85 -5.18 -3.25 3.41
C MET A 85 -4.75 -4.34 4.40
N ALA A 86 -4.87 -5.62 4.03
CA ALA A 86 -4.38 -6.73 4.86
C ALA A 86 -2.86 -6.68 5.08
N GLY A 87 -2.10 -6.31 4.04
CA GLY A 87 -0.65 -6.10 4.15
C GLY A 87 -0.28 -4.97 5.10
N ILE A 88 -1.02 -3.86 5.07
CA ILE A 88 -0.83 -2.72 5.98
C ILE A 88 -1.17 -3.10 7.42
N GLU A 89 -2.30 -3.77 7.65
CA GLU A 89 -2.72 -4.27 8.97
C GLU A 89 -1.66 -5.20 9.57
N SER A 90 -1.10 -6.11 8.77
CA SER A 90 -0.01 -7.00 9.21
C SER A 90 1.26 -6.23 9.59
N LEU A 91 1.57 -5.13 8.90
CA LEU A 91 2.72 -4.29 9.22
C LEU A 91 2.55 -3.62 10.59
N VAL A 92 1.33 -3.16 10.91
CA VAL A 92 1.00 -2.51 12.19
C VAL A 92 0.99 -3.53 13.33
N ALA A 93 0.34 -4.69 13.13
CA ALA A 93 0.20 -5.72 14.15
C ALA A 93 1.54 -6.25 14.71
N GLY A 94 2.62 -6.18 13.93
CA GLY A 94 3.93 -6.63 14.36
C GLY A 94 4.70 -5.66 15.27
N HIS A 95 4.27 -4.39 15.39
CA HIS A 95 5.04 -3.34 16.07
C HIS A 95 4.12 -2.32 16.78
N GLU A 96 3.96 -2.45 18.10
CA GLU A 96 3.05 -1.62 18.92
C GLU A 96 3.30 -0.10 18.84
N GLU A 97 4.52 0.32 18.48
CA GLU A 97 4.89 1.74 18.36
C GLU A 97 4.81 2.29 16.93
N ARG A 98 4.40 1.48 15.93
CA ARG A 98 4.35 1.92 14.53
C ARG A 98 3.03 2.59 14.20
N LEU A 99 3.08 3.87 13.84
CA LEU A 99 1.95 4.61 13.29
C LEU A 99 1.94 4.49 11.75
N VAL A 100 0.86 3.96 11.18
CA VAL A 100 0.61 4.05 9.73
C VAL A 100 -0.54 5.01 9.48
N VAL A 101 -0.26 6.10 8.76
CA VAL A 101 -1.26 7.10 8.37
C VAL A 101 -1.58 6.91 6.90
N ILE A 102 -2.85 6.73 6.57
CA ILE A 102 -3.32 6.58 5.19
C ILE A 102 -4.16 7.80 4.80
N VAL A 103 -3.85 8.38 3.65
CA VAL A 103 -4.64 9.45 3.01
C VAL A 103 -5.29 8.86 1.77
N SER A 104 -6.62 8.81 1.77
CA SER A 104 -7.39 8.22 0.67
C SER A 104 -8.78 8.85 0.56
N HIS A 105 -9.30 8.86 -0.68
CA HIS A 105 -10.68 9.21 -0.97
C HIS A 105 -11.58 7.97 -1.20
N VAL A 106 -11.04 6.76 -1.08
CA VAL A 106 -11.76 5.51 -1.36
C VAL A 106 -12.74 5.20 -0.21
N PRO A 107 -14.05 5.16 -0.47
CA PRO A 107 -15.04 4.90 0.59
C PRO A 107 -14.87 3.54 1.25
N ASP A 108 -14.53 2.51 0.47
CA ASP A 108 -14.43 1.11 0.91
C ASP A 108 -13.35 0.88 1.99
N MET A 109 -12.41 1.83 2.14
CA MET A 109 -11.38 1.77 3.18
C MET A 109 -11.90 2.14 4.57
N LYS A 110 -13.02 2.87 4.66
CA LYS A 110 -13.53 3.41 5.94
C LYS A 110 -13.88 2.32 6.95
N ASP A 111 -14.43 1.22 6.47
CA ASP A 111 -14.89 0.12 7.34
C ASP A 111 -13.75 -0.72 7.91
N ARG A 112 -12.52 -0.51 7.42
CA ARG A 112 -11.32 -1.27 7.80
C ARG A 112 -10.35 -0.49 8.69
N ILE A 113 -10.54 0.81 8.85
CA ILE A 113 -9.66 1.68 9.63
C ILE A 113 -10.40 2.08 10.91
N GLU A 114 -9.85 1.66 12.06
CA GLU A 114 -10.44 1.96 13.38
C GLU A 114 -10.35 3.44 13.73
N ASP A 115 -9.17 4.04 13.57
CA ASP A 115 -8.93 5.47 13.80
C ASP A 115 -9.05 6.26 12.49
N LEU A 116 -10.22 6.83 12.23
CA LEU A 116 -10.54 7.56 11.00
C LEU A 116 -10.70 9.06 11.25
N LEU A 117 -10.19 9.88 10.34
CA LEU A 117 -10.54 11.31 10.27
C LEU A 117 -11.21 11.60 8.93
N VAL A 118 -12.48 12.00 8.97
CA VAL A 118 -13.22 12.38 7.76
C VAL A 118 -13.10 13.88 7.57
N LEU A 119 -12.49 14.28 6.45
CA LEU A 119 -12.31 15.68 6.09
C LEU A 119 -13.42 16.14 5.11
N GLY A 120 -13.88 17.37 5.29
CA GLY A 120 -14.85 18.02 4.42
C GLY A 120 -14.49 19.48 4.16
N LYS A 121 -15.25 20.12 3.27
CA LYS A 121 -15.15 21.57 3.02
C LYS A 121 -16.26 22.31 3.75
N ASP A 122 -15.90 23.34 4.48
CA ASP A 122 -16.85 24.30 5.04
C ASP A 122 -17.59 25.01 3.89
N PRO A 123 -18.93 24.93 3.81
CA PRO A 123 -19.71 25.54 2.73
C PRO A 123 -19.64 27.07 2.67
N ALA A 124 -19.37 27.73 3.80
CA ALA A 124 -19.33 29.19 3.91
C ALA A 124 -17.93 29.75 3.67
N THR A 125 -16.88 29.06 4.13
CA THR A 125 -15.50 29.57 4.10
C THR A 125 -14.58 28.85 3.11
N GLY A 126 -14.96 27.65 2.63
CA GLY A 126 -14.10 26.79 1.81
C GLY A 126 -12.93 26.16 2.57
N ALA A 127 -12.83 26.38 3.88
CA ALA A 127 -11.80 25.78 4.72
C ALA A 127 -11.98 24.26 4.81
N THR A 128 -10.87 23.53 4.95
CA THR A 128 -10.91 22.10 5.26
C THR A 128 -11.19 21.92 6.74
N ILE A 129 -12.23 21.16 7.08
CA ILE A 129 -12.67 20.91 8.45
C ILE A 129 -12.82 19.40 8.68
N VAL A 130 -12.65 18.97 9.93
CA VAL A 130 -12.98 17.60 10.34
C VAL A 130 -14.50 17.51 10.47
N VAL A 131 -15.12 16.62 9.71
CA VAL A 131 -16.58 16.39 9.69
C VAL A 131 -16.98 15.06 10.31
N GLY A 132 -16.01 14.21 10.65
CA GLY A 132 -16.22 12.95 11.38
C GLY A 132 -14.89 12.42 11.93
N ALA A 133 -14.99 11.67 13.02
CA ALA A 133 -13.93 10.88 13.65
C ALA A 133 -14.56 9.61 14.22
#